data_AF-A0A0B0D249-F1
#
_entry.id   AF-A0A0B0D249-F1
#
_cell.length_a   1.000
_cell.length_b   1.000
_cell.length_c   1.000
_cell.angle_alpha   90.00
_cell.angle_beta   90.00
_cell.angle_gamma   90.00
#
_symmetry.space_group_name_H-M   'P 1'
#
loop_
_entity.id
_entity.type
_entity.pdbx_description
1 polymer ?
#
loop_
_entity_poly.entity_id
_entity_poly.type
_entity_poly.pdbx_seq_one_letter_code
_entity_poly.pdbx_strand_id
1 'polypeptide(L)'
;MSETFTRQIDKMGRLVIPKEIRDHLELSDQNLKLEPLSHKKGLKLSITNDEGEAIKMLDSYGRLLIPADYRNELDWNQEKKIFITFNHDYAVLQDLVQVCEICGSSDSLVSVKKKLVCEDCLGDGNEQVVDRWRDYMQELVSSYLDYCELSLEQEDEESIHQARVHGRKIRAILEFIHVHSHPLVDRLNAAHKRLGKVRERDVFIAEFEERAVQASKEQHEEVYRQLSDQVGKKRLKHQKKLKNKLPKIIDETFVEQWEHFKDKELRYYVLPLQVEERIQEFESGFVEAVEQYLEVSSKQGQNDEKTLDALHSVRIISKKTRYIHNALHTIYESDYKQEAKYFKSFQRHLGEINDLKDWLEIFNKYRGDIDSKKKHTKAINKLLLNELHNLIDELNLEESIQYLKQ
;
A
#
# COMPACT_ATOMS: atom_id res chain seq x y z
N MET A 1 12.95 0.21 -37.90
CA MET A 1 11.81 1.15 -37.86
C MET A 1 11.32 1.31 -39.28
N SER A 2 10.04 1.04 -39.56
CA SER A 2 9.46 1.30 -40.88
C SER A 2 9.40 2.80 -41.14
N GLU A 3 9.96 3.27 -42.25
CA GLU A 3 9.88 4.67 -42.63
C GLU A 3 8.40 5.10 -42.76
N THR A 4 8.07 6.26 -42.19
CA THR A 4 6.70 6.80 -42.21
C THR A 4 6.67 8.07 -43.04
N PHE A 5 5.79 8.13 -44.03
CA PHE A 5 5.62 9.29 -44.90
C PHE A 5 4.26 9.95 -44.64
N THR A 6 4.21 11.28 -44.57
CA THR A 6 2.95 12.02 -44.51
C THR A 6 2.62 12.62 -45.87
N ARG A 7 1.39 12.40 -46.34
CA ARG A 7 0.86 12.94 -47.60
C ARG A 7 -0.55 13.49 -47.39
N GLN A 8 -0.96 14.45 -48.20
CA GLN A 8 -2.30 15.02 -48.13
C GLN A 8 -3.17 14.53 -49.27
N ILE A 9 -4.46 14.34 -48.99
CA ILE A 9 -5.46 14.05 -50.02
C ILE A 9 -5.75 15.32 -50.80
N ASP A 10 -5.61 15.25 -52.13
CA ASP A 10 -5.89 16.37 -53.01
C ASP A 10 -7.40 16.60 -53.24
N LYS A 11 -7.75 17.66 -53.97
CA LYS A 11 -9.14 18.03 -54.28
C LYS A 11 -9.92 16.96 -55.04
N MET A 12 -9.23 16.03 -55.68
CA MET A 12 -9.83 14.94 -56.46
C MET A 12 -9.87 13.62 -55.66
N GLY A 13 -9.49 13.63 -54.38
CA GLY A 13 -9.44 12.41 -53.56
C GLY A 13 -8.24 11.53 -53.84
N ARG A 14 -7.15 12.07 -54.42
CA ARG A 14 -5.94 11.33 -54.73
C ARG A 14 -4.86 11.52 -53.67
N LEU A 15 -4.06 10.49 -53.45
CA LEU A 15 -2.93 10.48 -52.53
C LEU A 15 -1.64 10.14 -53.28
N VAL A 16 -0.60 10.97 -53.16
CA VAL A 16 0.71 10.71 -53.79
C VAL A 16 1.40 9.57 -53.02
N ILE A 17 1.77 8.49 -53.69
CA ILE A 17 2.60 7.43 -53.09
C ILE A 17 4.08 7.84 -53.21
N PRO A 18 4.83 7.96 -52.08
CA PRO A 18 6.25 8.30 -52.10
C PRO A 18 7.06 7.42 -53.05
N LYS A 19 8.08 7.99 -53.67
CA LYS A 19 8.90 7.28 -54.66
C LYS A 19 9.58 6.06 -54.03
N GLU A 20 10.02 6.22 -52.79
CA GLU A 20 10.64 5.19 -51.96
C GLU A 20 9.75 3.94 -51.83
N ILE A 21 8.45 4.14 -51.62
CA ILE A 21 7.47 3.05 -51.51
C ILE A 21 7.19 2.44 -52.87
N ARG A 22 7.06 3.28 -53.91
CA ARG A 22 6.81 2.80 -55.29
C ARG A 22 7.96 1.95 -55.80
N ASP A 23 9.19 2.37 -55.52
CA ASP A 23 10.39 1.66 -55.91
C ASP A 23 10.57 0.38 -55.08
N HIS A 24 10.31 0.43 -53.76
CA HIS A 24 10.45 -0.74 -52.88
C HIS A 24 9.43 -1.85 -53.16
N LEU A 25 8.17 -1.48 -53.39
CA LEU A 25 7.08 -2.41 -53.65
C LEU A 25 6.83 -2.65 -55.15
N GLU A 26 7.66 -2.09 -56.03
CA GLU A 26 7.54 -2.18 -57.50
C GLU A 26 6.14 -1.81 -58.03
N LEU A 27 5.51 -0.78 -57.45
CA LEU A 27 4.11 -0.42 -57.74
C LEU A 27 3.88 0.22 -59.12
N SER A 28 4.95 0.56 -59.84
CA SER A 28 4.84 1.26 -61.13
C SER A 28 4.31 0.30 -62.20
N ASP A 29 3.27 0.72 -62.93
CA ASP A 29 2.63 -0.05 -64.00
C ASP A 29 1.99 -1.39 -63.57
N GLN A 30 1.77 -1.59 -62.26
CA GLN A 30 1.11 -2.77 -61.71
C GLN A 30 -0.37 -2.51 -61.38
N ASN A 31 -1.16 -3.57 -61.40
CA ASN A 31 -2.53 -3.57 -60.89
C ASN A 31 -2.50 -3.61 -59.36
N LEU A 32 -3.16 -2.65 -58.72
CA LEU A 32 -3.17 -2.50 -57.27
C LEU A 32 -4.56 -2.79 -56.69
N LYS A 33 -4.56 -3.39 -55.50
CA LYS A 33 -5.75 -3.64 -54.69
C LYS A 33 -5.71 -2.74 -53.46
N LEU A 34 -6.84 -2.10 -53.18
CA LEU A 34 -7.10 -1.36 -51.93
C LEU A 34 -8.09 -2.13 -51.07
N GLU A 35 -7.64 -2.59 -49.90
CA GLU A 35 -8.47 -3.33 -48.94
C GLU A 35 -8.61 -2.55 -47.63
N PRO A 36 -9.82 -2.44 -47.05
CA PRO A 36 -10.00 -1.85 -45.74
C PRO A 36 -9.36 -2.73 -44.67
N LEU A 37 -8.70 -2.12 -43.68
CA LEU A 37 -8.20 -2.84 -42.51
C LEU A 37 -9.36 -3.23 -41.57
N SER A 38 -9.18 -4.33 -40.83
CA SER A 38 -10.19 -4.97 -39.95
C SER A 38 -10.85 -4.06 -38.91
N HIS A 39 -10.25 -2.90 -38.59
CA HIS A 39 -10.78 -1.92 -37.64
C HIS A 39 -11.19 -0.57 -38.28
N LYS A 40 -11.33 -0.50 -39.61
CA LYS A 40 -11.77 0.71 -40.35
C LYS A 40 -10.95 1.98 -40.06
N LYS A 41 -9.63 1.87 -39.90
CA LYS A 41 -8.74 3.02 -39.63
C LYS A 41 -7.68 3.26 -40.71
N GLY A 42 -7.78 2.55 -41.83
CA GLY A 42 -6.86 2.68 -42.94
C GLY A 42 -7.15 1.72 -44.08
N LEU A 43 -6.34 1.84 -45.13
CA LEU A 43 -6.39 1.01 -46.33
C LEU A 43 -5.04 0.32 -46.52
N LYS A 44 -5.07 -0.97 -46.84
CA LYS A 44 -3.92 -1.75 -47.31
C LYS A 44 -3.83 -1.62 -48.84
N LEU A 45 -2.67 -1.23 -49.33
CA LEU A 45 -2.31 -1.17 -50.74
C LEU A 45 -1.33 -2.30 -51.06
N SER A 46 -1.68 -3.17 -51.99
CA SER A 46 -0.84 -4.30 -52.43
C SER A 46 -1.01 -4.56 -53.92
N ILE A 47 -0.02 -5.18 -54.56
CA ILE A 47 -0.13 -5.63 -55.95
C ILE A 47 -1.13 -6.79 -56.03
N THR A 48 -1.92 -6.84 -57.09
CA THR A 48 -2.81 -7.96 -57.40
C THR A 48 -2.69 -8.38 -58.85
N ASN A 49 -2.86 -9.67 -59.12
CA ASN A 49 -2.96 -10.24 -60.46
C ASN A 49 -4.43 -10.45 -60.89
N ASP A 50 -5.40 -10.03 -60.07
CA ASP A 50 -6.82 -10.20 -60.37
C ASP A 50 -7.26 -9.26 -61.49
N GLU A 51 -8.08 -9.74 -62.44
CA GLU A 51 -8.67 -8.96 -63.55
C GLU A 51 -10.05 -8.35 -63.21
N GLY A 52 -10.37 -8.17 -61.92
CA GLY A 52 -11.69 -7.70 -61.44
C GLY A 52 -11.90 -6.17 -61.44
N GLU A 53 -13.14 -5.72 -61.20
CA GLU A 53 -13.55 -4.29 -61.22
C GLU A 53 -12.89 -3.41 -60.14
N ALA A 54 -12.21 -4.00 -59.14
CA ALA A 54 -11.61 -3.26 -58.02
C ALA A 54 -10.16 -2.81 -58.25
N ILE A 55 -9.59 -3.04 -59.44
CA ILE A 55 -8.20 -2.68 -59.76
C ILE A 55 -8.00 -1.16 -59.73
N LYS A 56 -6.89 -0.74 -59.14
CA LYS A 56 -6.40 0.64 -59.16
C LYS A 56 -5.02 0.69 -59.80
N MET A 57 -4.70 1.81 -60.42
CA MET A 57 -3.36 2.09 -60.94
C MET A 57 -2.90 3.45 -60.42
N LEU A 58 -1.59 3.62 -60.31
CA LEU A 58 -0.99 4.93 -60.09
C LEU A 58 -1.01 5.72 -61.40
N ASP A 59 -1.27 7.02 -61.31
CA ASP A 59 -1.13 7.89 -62.49
C ASP A 59 0.35 8.21 -62.80
N SER A 60 0.58 8.97 -63.87
CA SER A 60 1.93 9.36 -64.31
C SER A 60 2.72 10.17 -63.28
N TYR A 61 2.07 10.68 -62.22
CA TYR A 61 2.69 11.39 -61.11
C TYR A 61 2.81 10.53 -59.84
N GLY A 62 2.48 9.25 -59.90
CA GLY A 62 2.50 8.34 -58.75
C GLY A 62 1.34 8.56 -57.77
N ARG A 63 0.22 9.14 -58.22
CA ARG A 63 -0.96 9.37 -57.37
C ARG A 63 -1.93 8.20 -57.45
N LEU A 64 -2.44 7.78 -56.31
CA LEU A 64 -3.48 6.77 -56.15
C LEU A 64 -4.83 7.45 -55.90
N LEU A 65 -5.86 7.12 -56.69
CA LEU A 65 -7.23 7.58 -56.45
C LEU A 65 -7.87 6.74 -55.34
N ILE A 66 -8.27 7.39 -54.23
CA ILE A 66 -9.03 6.73 -53.16
C ILE A 66 -10.53 6.85 -53.46
N PRO A 67 -11.25 5.71 -53.65
CA PRO A 67 -12.69 5.71 -53.88
C PRO A 67 -13.47 6.56 -52.87
N ALA A 68 -14.56 7.17 -53.32
CA ALA A 68 -15.39 8.03 -52.48
C ALA A 68 -15.95 7.28 -51.26
N ASP A 69 -16.34 6.01 -51.43
CA ASP A 69 -16.90 5.19 -50.34
C ASP A 69 -15.89 5.02 -49.20
N TYR A 70 -14.64 4.64 -49.51
CA TYR A 70 -13.57 4.56 -48.52
C TYR A 70 -13.25 5.92 -47.89
N ARG A 71 -13.29 7.00 -48.68
CA ARG A 71 -13.05 8.35 -48.12
C ARG A 71 -14.13 8.78 -47.13
N ASN A 72 -15.39 8.49 -47.43
CA ASN A 72 -16.52 8.80 -46.56
C ASN A 72 -16.49 7.94 -45.29
N GLU A 73 -16.17 6.65 -45.40
CA GLU A 73 -16.07 5.75 -44.25
C GLU A 73 -14.93 6.13 -43.29
N LEU A 74 -13.80 6.62 -43.83
CA LEU A 74 -12.60 6.93 -43.06
C LEU A 74 -12.49 8.42 -42.68
N ASP A 75 -13.46 9.27 -43.05
CA ASP A 75 -13.41 10.73 -42.90
C ASP A 75 -12.16 11.37 -43.54
N TRP A 76 -11.80 10.85 -44.71
CA TRP A 76 -10.64 11.26 -45.50
C TRP A 76 -11.00 12.36 -46.50
N ASN A 77 -11.30 13.53 -45.93
CA ASN A 77 -11.65 14.74 -46.69
C ASN A 77 -10.41 15.41 -47.32
N GLN A 78 -10.65 16.44 -48.14
CA GLN A 78 -9.59 17.24 -48.75
C GLN A 78 -8.63 17.77 -47.68
N GLU A 79 -7.33 17.78 -47.98
CA GLU A 79 -6.23 18.27 -47.11
C GLU A 79 -5.95 17.40 -45.87
N LYS A 80 -6.73 16.34 -45.65
CA LYS A 80 -6.46 15.35 -44.59
C LYS A 80 -5.07 14.76 -44.80
N LYS A 81 -4.26 14.77 -43.74
CA LYS A 81 -2.94 14.14 -43.70
C LYS A 81 -3.11 12.64 -43.48
N ILE A 82 -2.55 11.86 -44.38
CA ILE A 82 -2.50 10.40 -44.35
C ILE A 82 -1.05 9.99 -44.15
N PHE A 83 -0.83 9.12 -43.18
CA PHE A 83 0.43 8.46 -42.91
C PHE A 83 0.53 7.19 -43.76
N ILE A 84 1.67 7.01 -44.40
CA ILE A 84 1.97 5.86 -45.24
C ILE A 84 3.16 5.14 -44.64
N THR A 85 2.94 3.91 -44.23
CA THR A 85 3.98 2.96 -43.81
C THR A 85 3.99 1.79 -44.80
N PHE A 86 5.10 1.04 -44.88
CA PHE A 86 5.20 -0.10 -45.79
C PHE A 86 6.16 -1.15 -45.23
N ASN A 87 5.99 -2.38 -45.71
CA ASN A 87 6.92 -3.49 -45.51
C ASN A 87 7.27 -4.10 -46.88
N HIS A 88 7.71 -5.36 -46.92
CA HIS A 88 8.12 -6.02 -48.17
C HIS A 88 6.99 -6.29 -49.16
N ASP A 89 5.74 -6.43 -48.69
CA ASP A 89 4.65 -6.95 -49.52
C ASP A 89 3.51 -5.94 -49.72
N TYR A 90 3.39 -4.92 -48.87
CA TYR A 90 2.31 -3.95 -48.94
C TYR A 90 2.63 -2.60 -48.28
N ALA A 91 1.83 -1.59 -48.61
CA ALA A 91 1.78 -0.30 -47.93
C ALA A 91 0.46 -0.15 -47.14
N VAL A 92 0.50 0.57 -46.03
CA VAL A 92 -0.65 0.93 -45.20
C VAL A 92 -0.85 2.43 -45.23
N LEU A 93 -2.06 2.85 -45.61
CA LEU A 93 -2.51 4.24 -45.64
C LEU A 93 -3.44 4.46 -44.43
N GLN A 94 -3.10 5.36 -43.51
CA GLN A 94 -3.92 5.59 -42.30
C GLN A 94 -3.93 7.06 -41.84
N ASP A 95 -5.02 7.48 -41.19
CA ASP A 95 -5.26 8.89 -40.82
C ASP A 95 -4.45 9.34 -39.58
N LEU A 96 -4.11 8.38 -38.72
CA LEU A 96 -3.19 8.49 -37.58
C LEU A 96 -2.56 7.11 -37.38
N VAL A 97 -1.24 7.05 -37.29
CA VAL A 97 -0.59 5.86 -36.71
C VAL A 97 -0.98 5.86 -35.24
N GLN A 98 -1.97 5.05 -34.89
CA GLN A 98 -2.26 4.78 -33.50
C GLN A 98 -1.06 4.03 -32.96
N VAL A 99 -0.33 4.67 -32.05
CA VAL A 99 0.85 4.12 -31.40
C VAL A 99 0.69 4.22 -29.90
N CYS A 100 1.41 3.36 -29.18
CA CYS A 100 1.60 3.46 -27.76
C CYS A 100 2.27 4.81 -27.47
N GLU A 101 1.64 5.61 -26.59
CA GLU A 101 2.17 6.91 -26.17
C GLU A 101 3.56 6.78 -25.49
N ILE A 102 3.86 5.61 -24.94
CA ILE A 102 5.09 5.35 -24.17
C ILE A 102 6.23 4.91 -25.10
N CYS A 103 6.03 3.85 -25.89
CA CYS A 103 7.11 3.23 -26.67
C CYS A 103 6.97 3.41 -28.20
N GLY A 104 5.86 3.95 -28.70
CA GLY A 104 5.61 4.12 -30.12
C GLY A 104 5.21 2.85 -30.89
N SER A 105 5.05 1.70 -30.20
CA SER A 105 4.56 0.46 -30.83
C SER A 105 3.13 0.61 -31.35
N SER A 106 2.81 -0.01 -32.48
CA SER A 106 1.44 -0.10 -33.02
C SER A 106 0.69 -1.36 -32.58
N ASP A 107 1.34 -2.25 -31.83
CA ASP A 107 0.82 -3.59 -31.52
C ASP A 107 0.05 -3.60 -30.21
N SER A 108 -1.01 -4.43 -30.14
CA SER A 108 -1.84 -4.68 -28.95
C SER A 108 -2.19 -3.41 -28.15
N LEU A 109 -2.72 -2.40 -28.83
CA LEU A 109 -3.05 -1.11 -28.21
C LEU A 109 -4.35 -1.17 -27.42
N VAL A 110 -4.29 -0.69 -26.18
CA VAL A 110 -5.41 -0.51 -25.27
C VAL A 110 -5.62 0.97 -25.00
N SER A 111 -6.89 1.41 -24.96
CA SER A 111 -7.23 2.79 -24.63
C SER A 111 -7.32 2.99 -23.12
N VAL A 112 -6.37 3.73 -22.55
CA VAL A 112 -6.38 4.14 -21.14
C VAL A 112 -6.78 5.62 -21.07
N LYS A 113 -7.98 5.88 -20.55
CA LYS A 113 -8.67 7.19 -20.62
C LYS A 113 -8.82 7.65 -22.09
N LYS A 114 -7.88 8.47 -22.58
CA LYS A 114 -7.87 9.03 -23.95
C LYS A 114 -6.55 8.80 -24.68
N LYS A 115 -5.65 7.99 -24.12
CA LYS A 115 -4.34 7.67 -24.68
C LYS A 115 -4.27 6.19 -25.01
N LEU A 116 -3.49 5.83 -26.03
CA LEU A 116 -3.25 4.45 -26.39
C LEU A 116 -1.94 3.97 -25.76
N VAL A 117 -1.96 2.80 -25.16
CA VAL A 117 -0.81 2.15 -24.53
C VAL A 117 -0.81 0.69 -24.97
N CYS A 118 0.33 0.15 -25.40
CA CYS A 118 0.42 -1.27 -25.75
C CYS A 118 0.37 -2.15 -24.48
N GLU A 119 -0.05 -3.41 -24.65
CA GLU A 119 -0.09 -4.39 -23.56
C GLU A 119 1.25 -4.55 -22.83
N ASP A 120 2.38 -4.50 -23.55
CA ASP A 120 3.72 -4.60 -22.95
C ASP A 120 4.00 -3.45 -21.97
N CYS A 121 3.82 -2.19 -22.41
CA CYS A 121 4.04 -1.04 -21.53
C CYS A 121 3.04 -0.99 -20.36
N LEU A 122 1.81 -1.48 -20.56
CA LEU A 122 0.85 -1.63 -19.48
C LEU A 122 1.29 -2.70 -18.48
N GLY A 123 1.82 -3.83 -18.97
CA GLY A 123 2.40 -4.91 -18.18
C GLY A 123 3.58 -4.44 -17.35
N ASP A 124 4.55 -3.78 -17.98
CA ASP A 124 5.72 -3.19 -17.31
C ASP A 124 5.30 -2.18 -16.25
N GLY A 125 4.37 -1.28 -16.58
CA GLY A 125 3.85 -0.30 -15.62
C GLY A 125 3.18 -0.96 -14.41
N ASN A 126 2.39 -2.01 -14.62
CA ASN A 126 1.77 -2.79 -13.55
C ASN A 126 2.83 -3.50 -12.70
N GLU A 127 3.84 -4.11 -13.30
CA GLU A 127 4.92 -4.77 -12.55
C GLU A 127 5.70 -3.75 -11.70
N GLN A 128 6.00 -2.57 -12.23
CA GLN A 128 6.64 -1.49 -11.47
C GLN A 128 5.81 -0.99 -10.28
N VAL A 129 4.48 -1.08 -10.33
CA VAL A 129 3.64 -0.81 -9.17
C VAL A 129 3.78 -1.94 -8.15
N VAL A 130 3.66 -3.19 -8.60
CA VAL A 130 3.75 -4.38 -7.72
C VAL A 130 5.14 -4.46 -7.05
N ASP A 131 6.21 -4.22 -7.79
CA ASP A 131 7.60 -4.29 -7.32
C ASP A 131 7.86 -3.32 -6.16
N ARG A 132 7.37 -2.07 -6.24
CA ARG A 132 7.55 -1.09 -5.15
C ARG A 132 6.89 -1.55 -3.85
N TRP A 133 5.70 -2.16 -3.93
CA TRP A 133 5.05 -2.76 -2.76
C TRP A 133 5.79 -4.02 -2.29
N ARG A 134 6.23 -4.86 -3.23
CA ARG A 134 6.96 -6.10 -2.98
C ARG A 134 8.24 -5.84 -2.19
N ASP A 135 9.06 -4.90 -2.65
CA ASP A 135 10.36 -4.58 -2.06
C ASP A 135 10.20 -4.03 -0.64
N TYR A 136 9.30 -3.05 -0.46
CA TYR A 136 9.02 -2.48 0.85
C TYR A 136 8.53 -3.53 1.86
N MET A 137 7.56 -4.36 1.46
CA MET A 137 7.03 -5.39 2.35
C MET A 137 8.05 -6.50 2.61
N GLN A 138 8.90 -6.85 1.62
CA GLN A 138 9.96 -7.83 1.79
C GLN A 138 10.98 -7.36 2.84
N GLU A 139 11.46 -6.11 2.76
CA GLU A 139 12.37 -5.55 3.77
C GLU A 139 11.75 -5.59 5.18
N LEU A 140 10.47 -5.25 5.26
CA LEU A 140 9.72 -5.23 6.51
C LEU A 140 9.56 -6.64 7.11
N VAL A 141 9.26 -7.64 6.27
CA VAL A 141 9.12 -9.05 6.68
C VAL A 141 10.48 -9.65 7.04
N SER A 142 11.53 -9.40 6.27
CA SER A 142 12.89 -9.83 6.61
C SER A 142 13.30 -9.32 7.99
N SER A 143 13.15 -8.01 8.23
CA SER A 143 13.42 -7.43 9.55
C SER A 143 12.58 -8.07 10.66
N TYR A 144 11.32 -8.38 10.39
CA TYR A 144 10.44 -9.05 11.35
C TYR A 144 10.94 -10.45 11.71
N LEU A 145 11.39 -11.23 10.72
CA LEU A 145 11.96 -12.57 10.91
C LEU A 145 13.25 -12.50 11.75
N ASP A 146 14.16 -11.58 11.40
CA ASP A 146 15.42 -11.38 12.14
C ASP A 146 15.16 -11.06 13.61
N TYR A 147 14.25 -10.13 13.90
CA TYR A 147 13.91 -9.81 15.30
C TYR A 147 13.15 -10.93 16.00
N CYS A 148 12.37 -11.75 15.27
CA CYS A 148 11.77 -12.95 15.85
C CYS A 148 12.84 -13.95 16.26
N GLU A 149 13.87 -14.16 15.44
CA GLU A 149 15.01 -15.03 15.77
C GLU A 149 15.81 -14.48 16.96
N LEU A 150 16.21 -13.21 16.92
CA LEU A 150 16.93 -12.54 18.01
C LEU A 150 16.19 -12.63 19.35
N SER A 151 14.85 -12.53 19.33
CA SER A 151 14.01 -12.65 20.54
C SER A 151 14.05 -14.03 21.21
N LEU A 152 14.53 -15.05 20.50
CA LEU A 152 14.70 -16.42 20.99
C LEU A 152 16.10 -16.63 21.58
N GLU A 153 17.12 -16.07 20.93
CA GLU A 153 18.53 -16.22 21.29
C GLU A 153 18.88 -15.34 22.49
N GLN A 154 18.59 -14.06 22.39
CA GLN A 154 18.91 -13.05 23.37
C GLN A 154 17.66 -12.79 24.18
N GLU A 155 17.77 -12.79 25.52
CA GLU A 155 16.66 -12.31 26.37
C GLU A 155 16.55 -10.77 26.36
N ASP A 156 16.90 -10.18 25.21
CA ASP A 156 16.91 -8.76 24.96
C ASP A 156 15.48 -8.25 24.75
N GLU A 157 15.14 -7.25 25.55
CA GLU A 157 13.84 -6.59 25.53
C GLU A 157 13.61 -5.83 24.21
N GLU A 158 14.67 -5.29 23.61
CA GLU A 158 14.57 -4.47 22.40
C GLU A 158 14.24 -5.33 21.18
N SER A 159 14.83 -6.51 21.05
CA SER A 159 14.52 -7.48 19.99
C SER A 159 13.04 -7.87 20.01
N ILE A 160 12.46 -8.12 21.20
CA ILE A 160 11.03 -8.40 21.35
C ILE A 160 10.21 -7.15 20.97
N HIS A 161 10.64 -5.95 21.37
CA HIS A 161 9.98 -4.70 21.00
C HIS A 161 9.92 -4.53 19.48
N GLN A 162 11.06 -4.67 18.80
CA GLN A 162 11.17 -4.50 17.35
C GLN A 162 10.36 -5.55 16.60
N ALA A 163 10.43 -6.83 16.99
CA ALA A 163 9.57 -7.87 16.43
C ALA A 163 8.08 -7.49 16.51
N ARG A 164 7.63 -6.91 17.65
CA ARG A 164 6.25 -6.43 17.79
C ARG A 164 5.95 -5.21 16.93
N VAL A 165 6.89 -4.28 16.78
CA VAL A 165 6.72 -3.09 15.95
C VAL A 165 6.58 -3.49 14.48
N HIS A 166 7.52 -4.28 13.96
CA HIS A 166 7.48 -4.77 12.58
C HIS A 166 6.23 -5.60 12.31
N GLY A 167 5.87 -6.54 13.20
CA GLY A 167 4.63 -7.32 13.07
C GLY A 167 3.36 -6.46 13.06
N ARG A 168 3.32 -5.34 13.78
CA ARG A 168 2.19 -4.38 13.70
C ARG A 168 2.16 -3.62 12.38
N LYS A 169 3.31 -3.21 11.86
CA LYS A 169 3.41 -2.54 10.55
C LYS A 169 2.91 -3.47 9.45
N ILE A 170 3.38 -4.71 9.40
CA ILE A 170 2.96 -5.72 8.41
C ILE A 170 1.43 -5.89 8.46
N ARG A 171 0.87 -6.09 9.66
CA ARG A 171 -0.59 -6.23 9.83
C ARG A 171 -1.37 -5.00 9.36
N ALA A 172 -0.87 -3.79 9.64
CA ALA A 172 -1.52 -2.56 9.20
C ALA A 172 -1.50 -2.43 7.66
N ILE A 173 -0.40 -2.82 7.02
CA ILE A 173 -0.29 -2.81 5.55
C ILE A 173 -1.22 -3.86 4.93
N LEU A 174 -1.22 -5.09 5.45
CA LEU A 174 -2.13 -6.14 4.99
C LEU A 174 -3.59 -5.70 5.10
N GLU A 175 -3.98 -5.08 6.22
CA GLU A 175 -5.31 -4.51 6.40
C GLU A 175 -5.59 -3.37 5.41
N PHE A 176 -4.60 -2.50 5.15
CA PHE A 176 -4.73 -1.40 4.20
C PHE A 176 -5.03 -1.90 2.78
N ILE A 177 -4.35 -2.95 2.33
CA ILE A 177 -4.56 -3.58 1.03
C ILE A 177 -5.68 -4.67 1.02
N HIS A 178 -6.56 -4.67 2.02
CA HIS A 178 -7.73 -5.56 2.15
C HIS A 178 -7.44 -7.06 2.36
N VAL A 179 -6.28 -7.40 2.91
CA VAL A 179 -5.95 -8.77 3.30
C VAL A 179 -6.40 -9.00 4.76
N HIS A 180 -7.62 -9.50 4.94
CA HIS A 180 -8.21 -9.74 6.27
C HIS A 180 -8.30 -11.22 6.65
N SER A 181 -8.66 -12.10 5.71
CA SER A 181 -8.87 -13.53 5.93
C SER A 181 -7.79 -14.35 5.24
N HIS A 182 -6.55 -14.24 5.72
CA HIS A 182 -5.39 -14.89 5.12
C HIS A 182 -4.54 -15.62 6.18
N PRO A 183 -4.00 -16.83 5.90
CA PRO A 183 -3.18 -17.58 6.86
C PRO A 183 -1.99 -16.81 7.45
N LEU A 184 -1.38 -15.90 6.67
CA LEU A 184 -0.32 -15.02 7.17
C LEU A 184 -0.81 -14.11 8.29
N VAL A 185 -2.02 -13.54 8.16
CA VAL A 185 -2.61 -12.66 9.17
C VAL A 185 -2.85 -13.44 10.47
N ASP A 186 -3.31 -14.68 10.37
CA ASP A 186 -3.54 -15.55 11.53
C ASP A 186 -2.23 -15.87 12.27
N ARG A 187 -1.18 -16.22 11.53
CA ARG A 187 0.15 -16.46 12.11
C ARG A 187 0.76 -15.21 12.72
N LEU A 188 0.67 -14.06 12.05
CA LEU A 188 1.09 -12.76 12.60
C LEU A 188 0.32 -12.40 13.87
N ASN A 189 -0.99 -12.65 13.92
CA ASN A 189 -1.81 -12.44 15.12
C ASN A 189 -1.34 -13.35 16.28
N ALA A 190 -1.10 -14.63 15.98
CA ALA A 190 -0.63 -15.60 16.96
C ALA A 190 0.75 -15.23 17.52
N ALA A 191 1.70 -14.84 16.65
CA ALA A 191 3.03 -14.40 17.04
C ALA A 191 2.97 -13.10 17.86
N HIS A 192 2.19 -12.12 17.39
CA HIS A 192 2.00 -10.84 18.10
C HIS A 192 1.47 -11.05 19.52
N LYS A 193 0.53 -11.99 19.72
CA LYS A 193 0.02 -12.35 21.05
C LYS A 193 1.09 -12.97 21.94
N ARG A 194 2.01 -13.77 21.39
CA ARG A 194 3.11 -14.37 22.18
C ARG A 194 4.14 -13.33 22.58
N LEU A 195 4.63 -12.55 21.62
CA LEU A 195 5.58 -11.46 21.85
C LEU A 195 5.00 -10.42 22.82
N GLY A 196 3.72 -10.09 22.66
CA GLY A 196 3.03 -9.13 23.53
C GLY A 196 3.02 -9.55 25.00
N LYS A 197 2.84 -10.83 25.29
CA LYS A 197 2.85 -11.34 26.66
C LYS A 197 4.21 -11.27 27.33
N VAL A 198 5.32 -11.12 26.61
CA VAL A 198 6.63 -10.86 27.21
C VAL A 198 6.84 -9.36 27.36
N ARG A 199 6.72 -8.61 26.25
CA ARG A 199 6.93 -7.16 26.21
C ARG A 199 6.08 -6.36 27.20
N GLU A 200 4.80 -6.73 27.36
CA GLU A 200 3.92 -6.09 28.37
C GLU A 200 4.51 -6.19 29.79
N ARG A 201 5.23 -7.27 30.12
CA ARG A 201 5.88 -7.42 31.42
C ARG A 201 7.24 -6.75 31.46
N ASP A 202 8.01 -6.77 30.38
CA ASP A 202 9.30 -6.06 30.33
C ASP A 202 9.08 -4.56 30.59
N VAL A 203 8.11 -3.94 29.90
CA VAL A 203 7.73 -2.53 30.11
C VAL A 203 7.30 -2.26 31.55
N PHE A 204 6.46 -3.14 32.13
CA PHE A 204 6.03 -2.98 33.52
C PHE A 204 7.19 -3.08 34.50
N ILE A 205 8.08 -4.06 34.32
CA ILE A 205 9.24 -4.29 35.20
C ILE A 205 10.17 -3.09 35.16
N ALA A 206 10.55 -2.63 33.96
CA ALA A 206 11.43 -1.48 33.78
C ALA A 206 10.88 -0.22 34.48
N GLU A 207 9.59 0.09 34.25
CA GLU A 207 8.94 1.23 34.89
C GLU A 207 8.91 1.10 36.42
N PHE A 208 8.54 -0.07 36.94
CA PHE A 208 8.39 -0.26 38.39
C PHE A 208 9.74 -0.32 39.10
N GLU A 209 10.79 -0.80 38.45
CA GLU A 209 12.17 -0.70 38.94
C GLU A 209 12.64 0.76 38.99
N GLU A 210 12.38 1.55 37.95
CA GLU A 210 12.69 2.98 37.95
C GLU A 210 11.95 3.73 39.07
N ARG A 211 10.65 3.46 39.24
CA ARG A 211 9.84 4.03 40.34
C ARG A 211 10.32 3.59 41.71
N ALA A 212 10.89 2.39 41.85
CA ALA A 212 11.51 1.95 43.08
C ALA A 212 12.74 2.79 43.43
N VAL A 213 13.61 3.07 42.45
CA VAL A 213 14.79 3.93 42.62
C VAL A 213 14.41 5.37 42.99
N GLN A 214 13.31 5.88 42.43
CA GLN A 214 12.83 7.25 42.67
C GLN A 214 11.97 7.38 43.93
N ALA A 215 11.63 6.29 44.61
CA ALA A 215 10.71 6.32 45.75
C ALA A 215 11.34 6.99 46.97
N SER A 216 10.72 8.07 47.46
CA SER A 216 11.16 8.76 48.68
C SER A 216 10.87 8.01 49.99
N LYS A 217 10.03 6.97 49.93
CA LYS A 217 9.64 6.16 51.08
C LYS A 217 10.07 4.72 50.85
N GLU A 218 10.85 4.19 51.78
CA GLU A 218 11.31 2.79 51.79
C GLU A 218 10.16 1.79 51.62
N GLN A 219 8.98 2.05 52.22
CA GLN A 219 7.83 1.15 52.07
C GLN A 219 7.20 1.18 50.67
N HIS A 220 7.39 2.26 49.90
CA HIS A 220 6.92 2.33 48.51
C HIS A 220 7.92 1.65 47.58
N GLU A 221 9.21 1.90 47.79
CA GLU A 221 10.30 1.20 47.12
C GLU A 221 10.11 -0.32 47.21
N GLU A 222 9.87 -0.82 48.42
CA GLU A 222 9.67 -2.25 48.65
C GLU A 222 8.46 -2.81 47.90
N VAL A 223 7.34 -2.07 47.85
CA VAL A 223 6.15 -2.50 47.08
C VAL A 223 6.47 -2.59 45.59
N TYR A 224 7.17 -1.60 45.04
CA TYR A 224 7.53 -1.61 43.63
C TYR A 224 8.47 -2.77 43.30
N ARG A 225 9.53 -2.99 44.09
CA ARG A 225 10.45 -4.12 43.92
C ARG A 225 9.74 -5.47 44.00
N GLN A 226 8.91 -5.69 45.02
CA GLN A 226 8.17 -6.94 45.17
C GLN A 226 7.20 -7.19 44.00
N LEU A 227 6.58 -6.15 43.45
CA LEU A 227 5.73 -6.29 42.25
C LEU A 227 6.56 -6.63 41.02
N SER A 228 7.68 -5.95 40.78
CA SER A 228 8.62 -6.28 39.70
C SER A 228 9.07 -7.73 39.79
N ASP A 229 9.41 -8.23 40.99
CA ASP A 229 9.78 -9.63 41.21
C ASP A 229 8.65 -10.60 40.86
N GLN A 230 7.42 -10.32 41.31
CA GLN A 230 6.27 -11.18 41.01
C GLN A 230 5.95 -11.21 39.52
N VAL A 231 6.01 -10.06 38.85
CA VAL A 231 5.81 -9.95 37.40
C VAL A 231 6.97 -10.60 36.64
N GLY A 232 8.21 -10.47 37.12
CA GLY A 232 9.41 -11.11 36.59
C GLY A 232 9.30 -12.64 36.56
N LYS A 233 8.79 -13.25 37.63
CA LYS A 233 8.48 -14.70 37.65
C LYS A 233 7.50 -15.11 36.56
N LYS A 234 6.53 -14.26 36.22
CA LYS A 234 5.57 -14.51 35.12
C LYS A 234 6.20 -14.24 33.75
N ARG A 235 7.05 -13.21 33.64
CA ARG A 235 7.85 -12.91 32.44
C ARG A 235 8.68 -14.11 32.02
N LEU A 236 9.41 -14.75 32.95
CA LEU A 236 10.17 -15.99 32.68
C LEU A 236 9.28 -17.13 32.15
N LYS A 237 8.07 -17.30 32.69
CA LYS A 237 7.10 -18.30 32.19
C LYS A 237 6.61 -17.97 30.78
N HIS A 238 6.40 -16.70 30.49
CA HIS A 238 6.01 -16.25 29.14
C HIS A 238 7.16 -16.36 28.15
N GLN A 239 8.40 -16.08 28.56
CA GLN A 239 9.61 -16.25 27.74
C GLN A 239 9.81 -17.72 27.35
N LYS A 240 9.69 -18.66 28.31
CA LYS A 240 9.71 -20.10 27.99
C LYS A 240 8.61 -20.50 26.99
N LYS A 241 7.41 -19.94 27.13
CA LYS A 241 6.31 -20.17 26.17
C LYS A 241 6.56 -19.52 24.81
N LEU A 242 7.25 -18.38 24.76
CA LEU A 242 7.66 -17.71 23.53
C LEU A 242 8.67 -18.61 22.80
N LYS A 243 9.76 -19.00 23.47
CA LYS A 243 10.80 -19.90 22.93
C LYS A 243 10.23 -21.19 22.36
N ASN A 244 9.23 -21.77 23.04
CA ASN A 244 8.62 -23.03 22.59
C ASN A 244 7.58 -22.89 21.47
N LYS A 245 6.98 -21.71 21.29
CA LYS A 245 5.81 -21.53 20.39
C LYS A 245 6.06 -20.63 19.20
N LEU A 246 6.89 -19.60 19.34
CA LEU A 246 7.18 -18.69 18.23
C LEU A 246 7.79 -19.43 17.02
N PRO A 247 8.75 -20.37 17.19
CA PRO A 247 9.29 -21.14 16.06
C PRO A 247 8.27 -22.08 15.38
N LYS A 248 7.10 -22.31 16.01
CA LYS A 248 6.00 -23.11 15.44
C LYS A 248 4.94 -22.25 14.76
N ILE A 249 5.06 -20.93 14.89
CA ILE A 249 4.15 -19.94 14.31
C ILE A 249 4.85 -19.27 13.13
N ILE A 250 6.10 -18.87 13.35
CA ILE A 250 7.02 -18.33 12.36
C ILE A 250 8.01 -19.44 12.05
N ASP A 251 7.56 -20.37 11.22
CA ASP A 251 8.27 -21.55 10.73
C ASP A 251 8.51 -21.44 9.22
N GLU A 252 9.09 -22.48 8.60
CA GLU A 252 9.27 -22.56 7.16
C GLU A 252 7.95 -22.37 6.39
N THR A 253 6.84 -22.89 6.91
CA THR A 253 5.51 -22.69 6.29
C THR A 253 5.09 -21.21 6.29
N PHE A 254 5.41 -20.42 7.31
CA PHE A 254 5.17 -18.98 7.27
C PHE A 254 5.96 -18.32 6.15
N VAL A 255 7.24 -18.69 5.98
CA VAL A 255 8.10 -18.15 4.92
C VAL A 255 7.57 -18.55 3.54
N GLU A 256 7.20 -19.80 3.33
CA GLU A 256 6.58 -20.27 2.07
C GLU A 256 5.27 -19.53 1.77
N GLN A 257 4.42 -19.33 2.78
CA GLN A 257 3.18 -18.56 2.64
C GLN A 257 3.48 -17.10 2.27
N TRP A 258 4.53 -16.52 2.83
CA TRP A 258 4.95 -15.15 2.51
C TRP A 258 5.45 -15.06 1.07
N GLU A 259 6.34 -15.96 0.66
CA GLU A 259 6.86 -16.00 -0.71
C GLU A 259 5.74 -16.21 -1.74
N HIS A 260 4.80 -17.12 -1.44
CA HIS A 260 3.63 -17.32 -2.30
C HIS A 260 2.76 -16.05 -2.40
N PHE A 261 2.44 -15.44 -1.25
CA PHE A 261 1.66 -14.20 -1.22
C PHE A 261 2.35 -13.10 -2.03
N LYS A 262 3.65 -12.89 -1.79
CA LYS A 262 4.48 -11.87 -2.43
C LYS A 262 4.54 -12.04 -3.95
N ASP A 263 4.75 -13.26 -4.44
CA ASP A 263 5.02 -13.53 -5.86
C ASP A 263 3.75 -13.80 -6.68
N LYS A 264 2.69 -14.30 -6.05
CA LYS A 264 1.48 -14.76 -6.74
C LYS A 264 0.24 -13.95 -6.41
N GLU A 265 0.10 -13.47 -5.17
CA GLU A 265 -1.16 -12.89 -4.71
C GLU A 265 -1.14 -11.36 -4.63
N LEU A 266 -0.01 -10.76 -4.24
CA LEU A 266 0.12 -9.34 -3.94
C LEU A 266 -0.46 -8.44 -5.05
N ARG A 267 -0.20 -8.80 -6.30
CA ARG A 267 -0.68 -8.06 -7.48
C ARG A 267 -2.20 -7.91 -7.53
N TYR A 268 -2.95 -8.89 -7.04
CA TYR A 268 -4.41 -8.84 -7.05
C TYR A 268 -4.97 -7.86 -6.01
N TYR A 269 -4.17 -7.52 -5.00
CA TYR A 269 -4.53 -6.55 -3.97
C TYR A 269 -4.08 -5.14 -4.32
N VAL A 270 -2.86 -4.98 -4.86
CA VAL A 270 -2.26 -3.64 -5.06
C VAL A 270 -2.65 -2.99 -6.38
N LEU A 271 -2.88 -3.74 -7.46
CA LEU A 271 -3.27 -3.15 -8.75
C LEU A 271 -4.65 -2.47 -8.74
N PRO A 272 -5.70 -3.02 -8.11
CA PRO A 272 -6.99 -2.33 -8.02
C PRO A 272 -7.05 -1.27 -6.90
N LEU A 273 -6.02 -1.19 -6.04
CA LEU A 273 -6.02 -0.35 -4.85
C LEU A 273 -6.12 1.14 -5.19
N GLN A 274 -7.18 1.80 -4.70
CA GLN A 274 -7.28 3.25 -4.71
C GLN A 274 -6.62 3.79 -3.42
N VAL A 275 -5.34 4.15 -3.53
CA VAL A 275 -4.52 4.53 -2.36
C VAL A 275 -5.12 5.70 -1.60
N GLU A 276 -5.56 6.74 -2.30
CA GLU A 276 -6.11 7.96 -1.71
C GLU A 276 -7.42 7.70 -0.97
N GLU A 277 -8.34 6.92 -1.56
CA GLU A 277 -9.59 6.53 -0.92
C GLU A 277 -9.32 5.73 0.36
N ARG A 278 -8.34 4.82 0.31
CA ARG A 278 -7.99 4.00 1.47
C ARG A 278 -7.32 4.79 2.58
N ILE A 279 -6.52 5.79 2.28
CA ILE A 279 -5.99 6.71 3.30
C ILE A 279 -7.16 7.42 4.00
N GLN A 280 -8.08 7.98 3.21
CA GLN A 280 -9.24 8.72 3.74
C GLN A 280 -10.10 7.84 4.64
N GLU A 281 -10.26 6.55 4.36
CA GLU A 281 -10.96 5.63 5.25
C GLU A 281 -10.29 5.48 6.62
N PHE A 282 -8.95 5.37 6.67
CA PHE A 282 -8.21 5.27 7.94
C PHE A 282 -8.20 6.58 8.73
N GLU A 283 -8.16 7.71 8.04
CA GLU A 283 -8.23 9.04 8.64
C GLU A 283 -9.64 9.33 9.18
N SER A 284 -10.67 8.98 8.40
CA SER A 284 -12.07 9.07 8.84
C SER A 284 -12.33 8.16 10.04
N GLY A 285 -11.80 6.93 10.03
CA GLY A 285 -11.88 6.02 11.17
C GLY A 285 -11.16 6.55 12.43
N PHE A 286 -10.11 7.36 12.28
CA PHE A 286 -9.51 8.07 13.41
C PHE A 286 -10.45 9.15 13.96
N VAL A 287 -11.05 9.97 13.08
CA VAL A 287 -12.03 11.00 13.49
C VAL A 287 -13.22 10.35 14.22
N GLU A 288 -13.79 9.29 13.66
CA GLU A 288 -14.90 8.54 14.28
C GLU A 288 -14.52 7.99 15.67
N ALA A 289 -13.31 7.44 15.82
CA ALA A 289 -12.84 6.95 17.11
C ALA A 289 -12.71 8.08 18.14
N VAL A 290 -12.25 9.26 17.73
CA VAL A 290 -12.16 10.45 18.61
C VAL A 290 -13.56 10.93 18.98
N GLU A 291 -14.47 11.06 18.02
CA GLU A 291 -15.87 11.47 18.28
C GLU A 291 -16.56 10.49 19.25
N GLN A 292 -16.36 9.18 19.07
CA GLN A 292 -16.86 8.16 19.99
C GLN A 292 -16.27 8.30 21.40
N TYR A 293 -14.97 8.57 21.52
CA TYR A 293 -14.32 8.82 22.81
C TYR A 293 -14.94 10.04 23.51
N LEU A 294 -15.09 11.17 22.81
CA LEU A 294 -15.66 12.39 23.35
C LEU A 294 -17.12 12.17 23.81
N GLU A 295 -17.90 11.44 23.00
CA GLU A 295 -19.29 11.09 23.35
C GLU A 295 -19.35 10.24 24.63
N VAL A 296 -18.58 9.15 24.71
CA VAL A 296 -18.58 8.26 25.88
C VAL A 296 -18.07 8.98 27.12
N SER A 297 -17.00 9.77 26.97
CA SER A 297 -16.40 10.58 28.03
C SER A 297 -17.41 11.57 28.63
N SER A 298 -18.20 12.24 27.78
CA SER A 298 -19.23 13.19 28.24
C SER A 298 -20.36 12.52 29.04
N LYS A 299 -20.67 11.24 28.76
CA LYS A 299 -21.79 10.51 29.39
C LYS A 299 -21.39 9.76 30.65
N GLN A 300 -20.21 9.13 30.66
CA GLN A 300 -19.76 8.23 31.73
C GLN A 300 -18.66 8.86 32.61
N GLY A 301 -18.05 9.96 32.16
CA GLY A 301 -16.87 10.56 32.76
C GLY A 301 -15.58 10.01 32.15
N GLN A 302 -14.52 10.82 32.24
CA GLN A 302 -13.20 10.56 31.65
C GLN A 302 -12.52 9.27 32.17
N ASN A 303 -12.82 8.89 33.41
CA ASN A 303 -12.14 7.79 34.11
C ASN A 303 -12.92 6.47 34.09
N ASP A 304 -14.06 6.42 33.41
CA ASP A 304 -14.83 5.18 33.25
C ASP A 304 -14.11 4.16 32.37
N GLU A 305 -14.28 2.87 32.67
CA GLU A 305 -13.66 1.77 31.93
C GLU A 305 -13.98 1.84 30.43
N LYS A 306 -15.22 2.18 30.06
CA LYS A 306 -15.64 2.30 28.66
C LYS A 306 -15.00 3.50 27.98
N THR A 307 -14.81 4.60 28.71
CA THR A 307 -14.11 5.78 28.19
C THR A 307 -12.65 5.44 27.87
N LEU A 308 -11.98 4.70 28.77
CA LEU A 308 -10.61 4.23 28.54
C LEU A 308 -10.51 3.23 27.38
N ASP A 309 -11.52 2.39 27.17
CA ASP A 309 -11.59 1.48 26.02
C ASP A 309 -11.80 2.23 24.69
N ALA A 310 -12.65 3.26 24.69
CA ALA A 310 -12.81 4.14 23.53
C ALA A 310 -11.47 4.87 23.21
N LEU A 311 -10.77 5.35 24.24
CA LEU A 311 -9.47 5.99 24.06
C LEU A 311 -8.39 5.02 23.54
N HIS A 312 -8.42 3.76 23.99
CA HIS A 312 -7.56 2.71 23.43
C HIS A 312 -7.80 2.51 21.93
N SER A 313 -9.05 2.63 21.48
CA SER A 313 -9.41 2.54 20.06
C SER A 313 -8.81 3.68 19.25
N VAL A 314 -8.89 4.93 19.75
CA VAL A 314 -8.20 6.11 19.17
C VAL A 314 -6.71 5.84 18.99
N ARG A 315 -6.06 5.29 20.03
CA ARG A 315 -4.63 4.94 19.99
C ARG A 315 -4.31 3.88 18.93
N ILE A 316 -5.14 2.84 18.80
CA ILE A 316 -4.94 1.78 17.81
C ILE A 316 -5.00 2.37 16.40
N ILE A 317 -6.07 3.10 16.08
CA ILE A 317 -6.25 3.62 14.72
C ILE A 317 -5.20 4.67 14.38
N SER A 318 -4.87 5.59 15.30
CA SER A 318 -3.75 6.54 15.15
C SER A 318 -2.41 5.85 14.84
N LYS A 319 -2.10 4.73 15.52
CA LYS A 319 -0.88 3.96 15.24
C LYS A 319 -0.91 3.31 13.86
N LYS A 320 -2.04 2.73 13.45
CA LYS A 320 -2.22 2.13 12.12
C LYS A 320 -2.07 3.19 11.02
N THR A 321 -2.80 4.30 11.11
CA THR A 321 -2.77 5.39 10.13
C THR A 321 -1.36 5.97 10.00
N ARG A 322 -0.63 6.14 11.12
CA ARG A 322 0.79 6.50 11.07
C ARG A 322 1.66 5.48 10.32
N TYR A 323 1.46 4.18 10.55
CA TYR A 323 2.26 3.15 9.87
C TYR A 323 2.00 3.16 8.37
N ILE A 324 0.75 3.34 7.96
CA ILE A 324 0.34 3.44 6.55
C ILE A 324 1.00 4.66 5.89
N HIS A 325 0.89 5.85 6.48
CA HIS A 325 1.54 7.06 5.95
C HIS A 325 3.06 6.91 5.80
N ASN A 326 3.74 6.30 6.78
CA ASN A 326 5.17 6.02 6.64
C ASN A 326 5.47 5.00 5.53
N ALA A 327 4.64 3.97 5.37
CA ALA A 327 4.81 2.99 4.30
C ALA A 327 4.66 3.65 2.93
N LEU A 328 3.61 4.45 2.75
CA LEU A 328 3.35 5.14 1.49
C LEU A 328 4.42 6.18 1.16
N HIS A 329 4.96 6.88 2.17
CA HIS A 329 6.11 7.78 1.96
C HIS A 329 7.31 7.02 1.37
N THR A 330 7.59 5.81 1.86
CA THR A 330 8.68 4.97 1.34
C THR A 330 8.37 4.39 -0.04
N ILE A 331 7.14 3.94 -0.29
CA ILE A 331 6.74 3.30 -1.55
C ILE A 331 6.65 4.31 -2.71
N TYR A 332 6.18 5.53 -2.44
CA TYR A 332 5.86 6.52 -3.48
C TYR A 332 6.76 7.77 -3.45
N GLU A 333 7.68 7.89 -2.49
CA GLU A 333 8.53 9.08 -2.30
C GLU A 333 7.74 10.41 -2.21
N SER A 334 6.50 10.35 -1.73
CA SER A 334 5.57 11.49 -1.67
C SER A 334 5.54 12.16 -0.29
N ASP A 335 4.74 13.22 -0.12
CA ASP A 335 4.76 14.06 1.10
C ASP A 335 4.03 13.48 2.33
N TYR A 336 3.67 12.17 2.35
CA TYR A 336 2.99 11.49 3.49
C TYR A 336 3.73 11.55 4.84
N LYS A 337 4.94 12.10 4.84
CA LYS A 337 5.79 12.26 6.02
C LYS A 337 5.20 13.25 7.02
N GLN A 338 4.49 14.29 6.58
CA GLN A 338 3.93 15.29 7.50
C GLN A 338 2.71 14.73 8.23
N GLU A 339 1.86 14.00 7.53
CA GLU A 339 0.70 13.29 8.05
C GLU A 339 1.14 12.22 9.06
N ALA A 340 2.20 11.47 8.74
CA ALA A 340 2.81 10.53 9.69
C ALA A 340 3.28 11.22 10.98
N LYS A 341 3.83 12.44 10.91
CA LYS A 341 4.22 13.23 12.09
C LYS A 341 3.01 13.72 12.87
N TYR A 342 1.96 14.16 12.18
CA TYR A 342 0.70 14.56 12.79
C TYR A 342 0.14 13.42 13.66
N PHE A 343 -0.04 12.22 13.11
CA PHE A 343 -0.49 11.07 13.91
C PHE A 343 0.50 10.65 14.99
N LYS A 344 1.81 10.86 14.80
CA LYS A 344 2.82 10.61 15.83
C LYS A 344 2.66 11.52 17.05
N SER A 345 2.18 12.76 16.86
CA SER A 345 2.06 13.76 17.94
C SER A 345 1.15 13.29 19.09
N PHE A 346 0.06 12.59 18.77
CA PHE A 346 -0.88 12.05 19.76
C PHE A 346 -0.36 10.82 20.51
N GLN A 347 0.63 10.11 19.95
CA GLN A 347 1.01 8.79 20.45
C GLN A 347 1.72 8.82 21.80
N ARG A 348 2.36 9.93 22.16
CA ARG A 348 3.03 10.04 23.46
C ARG A 348 1.99 9.99 24.58
N HIS A 349 1.08 10.96 24.62
CA HIS A 349 0.04 11.04 25.65
C HIS A 349 -0.89 9.80 25.62
N LEU A 350 -1.35 9.37 24.45
CA LEU A 350 -2.16 8.14 24.33
C LEU A 350 -1.38 6.89 24.76
N GLY A 351 -0.06 6.88 24.56
CA GLY A 351 0.85 5.83 25.01
C GLY A 351 0.91 5.75 26.52
N GLU A 352 1.22 6.87 27.17
CA GLU A 352 1.36 7.00 28.62
C GLU A 352 0.05 6.64 29.35
N ILE A 353 -1.09 7.14 28.88
CA ILE A 353 -2.42 6.80 29.44
C ILE A 353 -2.69 5.30 29.35
N ASN A 354 -2.44 4.70 28.18
CA ASN A 354 -2.65 3.27 27.99
C ASN A 354 -1.72 2.43 28.88
N ASP A 355 -0.45 2.82 28.98
CA ASP A 355 0.53 2.06 29.74
C ASP A 355 0.21 2.13 31.24
N LEU A 356 -0.22 3.29 31.76
CA LEU A 356 -0.75 3.41 33.14
C LEU A 356 -2.00 2.57 33.39
N LYS A 357 -2.94 2.50 32.44
CA LYS A 357 -4.09 1.60 32.53
C LYS A 357 -3.63 0.15 32.63
N ASP A 358 -2.75 -0.28 31.74
CA ASP A 358 -2.18 -1.65 31.73
C ASP A 358 -1.43 -1.94 33.06
N TRP A 359 -0.70 -0.96 33.59
CA TRP A 359 0.01 -1.08 34.87
C TRP A 359 -0.96 -1.20 36.04
N LEU A 360 -2.04 -0.43 36.08
CA LEU A 360 -3.07 -0.53 37.12
C LEU A 360 -3.74 -1.91 37.11
N GLU A 361 -4.02 -2.48 35.94
CA GLU A 361 -4.54 -3.84 35.82
C GLU A 361 -3.55 -4.89 36.37
N ILE A 362 -2.28 -4.79 35.98
CA ILE A 362 -1.22 -5.68 36.47
C ILE A 362 -1.03 -5.52 37.98
N PHE A 363 -0.98 -4.28 38.48
CA PHE A 363 -0.86 -3.94 39.90
C PHE A 363 -2.00 -4.59 40.68
N ASN A 364 -3.26 -4.36 40.26
CA ASN A 364 -4.43 -4.88 40.95
C ASN A 364 -4.48 -6.40 40.98
N LYS A 365 -3.94 -7.04 39.94
CA LYS A 365 -3.83 -8.49 39.84
C LYS A 365 -2.80 -9.09 40.81
N TYR A 366 -1.66 -8.44 41.01
CA TYR A 366 -0.53 -9.01 41.79
C TYR A 366 -0.33 -8.39 43.17
N ARG A 367 -1.01 -7.29 43.52
CA ARG A 367 -0.90 -6.65 44.85
C ARG A 367 -1.29 -7.55 46.03
N GLY A 368 -1.96 -8.68 45.79
CA GLY A 368 -2.29 -9.69 46.80
C GLY A 368 -1.15 -10.67 47.06
N ASP A 369 -0.19 -10.78 46.13
CA ASP A 369 0.92 -11.74 46.15
C ASP A 369 2.22 -11.14 46.74
N ILE A 370 2.15 -9.90 47.25
CA ILE A 370 3.29 -9.15 47.80
C ILE A 370 3.17 -9.04 49.33
N ASP A 371 4.31 -9.16 50.02
CA ASP A 371 4.41 -9.09 51.47
C ASP A 371 4.59 -7.62 51.91
N SER A 372 3.52 -6.84 51.75
CA SER A 372 3.48 -5.44 52.17
C SER A 372 2.16 -5.09 52.84
N LYS A 373 2.21 -4.14 53.78
CA LYS A 373 1.00 -3.68 54.48
C LYS A 373 0.03 -3.06 53.49
N LYS A 374 -1.25 -3.46 53.58
CA LYS A 374 -2.37 -2.97 52.73
C LYS A 374 -2.44 -1.44 52.60
N LYS A 375 -1.96 -0.69 53.60
CA LYS A 375 -1.92 0.78 53.55
C LYS A 375 -0.97 1.30 52.47
N HIS A 376 0.20 0.69 52.28
CA HIS A 376 1.21 1.12 51.30
C HIS A 376 0.76 0.78 49.88
N THR A 377 0.23 -0.43 49.68
CA THR A 377 -0.31 -0.84 48.37
C THR A 377 -1.51 0.01 47.94
N LYS A 378 -2.41 0.37 48.88
CA LYS A 378 -3.48 1.33 48.60
C LYS A 378 -2.97 2.73 48.26
N ALA A 379 -1.89 3.18 48.90
CA ALA A 379 -1.30 4.49 48.62
C ALA A 379 -0.72 4.54 47.20
N ILE A 380 0.03 3.53 46.77
CA ILE A 380 0.57 3.44 45.40
C ILE A 380 -0.54 3.36 44.37
N ASN A 381 -1.57 2.52 44.60
CA ASN A 381 -2.72 2.46 43.69
C ASN A 381 -3.38 3.83 43.51
N LYS A 382 -3.50 4.62 44.58
CA LYS A 382 -4.05 5.98 44.51
C LYS A 382 -3.13 6.93 43.73
N LEU A 383 -1.81 6.80 43.89
CA LEU A 383 -0.85 7.60 43.11
C LEU A 383 -0.99 7.33 41.62
N LEU A 384 -1.01 6.06 41.21
CA LEU A 384 -1.16 5.66 39.81
C LEU A 384 -2.51 6.11 39.21
N LEU A 385 -3.60 6.02 39.97
CA LEU A 385 -4.91 6.52 39.54
C LEU A 385 -4.91 8.05 39.34
N ASN A 386 -4.32 8.78 40.28
CA ASN A 386 -4.22 10.24 40.15
C ASN A 386 -3.38 10.64 38.95
N GLU A 387 -2.28 9.94 38.68
CA GLU A 387 -1.42 10.15 37.52
C GLU A 387 -2.18 9.90 36.20
N LEU A 388 -2.92 8.79 36.14
CA LEU A 388 -3.79 8.49 35.00
C LEU A 388 -4.82 9.59 34.76
N HIS A 389 -5.50 10.06 35.82
CA HIS A 389 -6.49 11.13 35.72
C HIS A 389 -5.87 12.42 35.19
N ASN A 390 -4.71 12.83 35.73
CA ASN A 390 -4.03 14.05 35.28
C ASN A 390 -3.68 13.98 33.78
N LEU A 391 -3.18 12.85 33.28
CA LEU A 391 -2.86 12.70 31.87
C LEU A 391 -4.11 12.75 30.97
N ILE A 392 -5.25 12.24 31.44
CA ILE A 392 -6.51 12.32 30.71
C ILE A 392 -7.04 13.75 30.69
N ASP A 393 -6.91 14.48 31.80
CA ASP A 393 -7.31 15.89 31.90
C ASP A 393 -6.47 16.79 30.98
N GLU A 394 -5.19 16.47 30.79
CA GLU A 394 -4.28 17.17 29.86
C GLU A 394 -4.52 16.81 28.38
N LEU A 395 -5.32 15.78 28.10
CA LEU A 395 -5.53 15.29 26.74
C LEU A 395 -6.60 16.11 26.00
N ASN A 396 -6.15 16.96 25.07
CA ASN A 396 -7.04 17.66 24.14
C ASN A 396 -7.05 16.96 22.76
N LEU A 397 -8.12 16.20 22.48
CA LEU A 397 -8.35 15.60 21.17
C LEU A 397 -9.34 16.38 20.30
N GLU A 398 -10.00 17.42 20.81
CA GLU A 398 -10.98 18.19 20.03
C GLU A 398 -10.32 18.93 18.87
N GLU A 399 -9.13 19.47 19.09
CA GLU A 399 -8.33 20.13 18.06
C GLU A 399 -7.89 19.16 16.94
N SER A 400 -7.79 17.86 17.24
CA SER A 400 -7.37 16.86 16.25
C SER A 400 -8.40 16.71 15.13
N ILE A 401 -9.70 16.80 15.44
CA ILE A 401 -10.78 16.69 14.45
C ILE A 401 -10.74 17.84 13.45
N GLN A 402 -10.35 19.05 13.88
CA GLN A 402 -10.36 20.24 13.03
C GLN A 402 -9.29 20.19 11.93
N TYR A 403 -8.17 19.52 12.19
CA TYR A 403 -7.07 19.40 11.22
C TYR A 403 -7.45 18.51 10.02
N LEU A 404 -8.21 17.43 10.24
CA LEU A 404 -8.58 16.47 9.19
C LEU A 404 -9.86 16.85 8.43
N LYS A 405 -10.62 17.85 8.90
CA LYS A 405 -11.82 18.38 8.23
C LYS A 405 -11.52 19.55 7.28
N GLN A 406 -10.27 20.03 7.25
CA GLN A 406 -9.77 21.04 6.31
C GLN A 406 -9.16 20.35 5.09
#